data_AF-A0A1G4SUW8-F1
#
_entry.id   AF-A0A1G4SUW8-F1
#
_cell.length_a   1.000
_cell.length_b   1.000
_cell.length_c   1.000
_cell.angle_alpha   90.00
_cell.angle_beta   90.00
_cell.angle_gamma   90.00
#
_symmetry.space_group_name_H-M   'P 1'
#
loop_
_entity.id
_entity.type
_entity.pdbx_description
1 polymer ?
#
loop_
_entity_poly.entity_id
_entity_poly.type
_entity_poly.pdbx_seq_one_letter_code
_entity_poly.pdbx_strand_id
1 'polypeptide(L)'
;MQQSNQSPLAPLNRGLFFTKATMIWERLLLPFLFPFVLLALLIAVAGQWGLFGGLPKAAHIAVLVVGLILCIIAAVRTILRFRMPTFTEINTRLALDNGLRPDRLLAMRHEKNQPPLKVGKAKAGIAASDPFALRYVALAAAILGFLIQGPVSVERVASGFVPLGNNVQSFAAVSLK
;
A
#
# COMPACT_ATOMS: atom_id res chain seq x y z
N MET A 1 -12.71 -34.16 32.86
CA MET A 1 -13.25 -33.25 31.82
C MET A 1 -12.22 -32.17 31.57
N GLN A 2 -11.48 -32.24 30.46
CA GLN A 2 -10.38 -31.30 30.19
C GLN A 2 -10.91 -30.05 29.46
N GLN A 3 -10.75 -28.88 30.09
CA GLN A 3 -11.11 -27.57 29.53
C GLN A 3 -10.36 -27.34 28.21
N SER A 4 -11.10 -27.18 27.11
CA SER A 4 -10.58 -26.66 25.85
C SER A 4 -10.03 -25.26 26.11
N ASN A 5 -8.76 -25.02 25.79
CA ASN A 5 -8.13 -23.71 25.92
C ASN A 5 -8.73 -22.75 24.88
N GLN A 6 -9.88 -22.15 25.19
CA GLN A 6 -10.52 -21.08 24.39
C GLN A 6 -9.80 -19.73 24.59
N SER A 7 -8.51 -19.73 24.90
CA SER A 7 -7.82 -18.48 25.21
C SER A 7 -7.60 -17.66 23.92
N PRO A 8 -7.82 -16.33 23.97
CA PRO A 8 -7.61 -15.44 22.82
C PRO A 8 -6.14 -15.38 22.38
N LEU A 9 -5.21 -15.91 23.19
CA LEU A 9 -3.76 -15.93 22.95
C LEU A 9 -3.24 -17.27 22.39
N ALA A 10 -4.12 -18.22 22.08
CA ALA A 10 -3.71 -19.49 21.51
C ALA A 10 -2.98 -19.30 20.16
N PRO A 11 -1.91 -20.07 19.86
CA PRO A 11 -1.13 -19.95 18.62
C PRO A 11 -2.00 -19.95 17.35
N LEU A 12 -3.11 -20.68 17.35
CA LEU A 12 -4.09 -20.70 16.26
C LEU A 12 -4.76 -19.34 16.03
N ASN A 13 -5.29 -18.71 17.08
CA ASN A 13 -5.99 -17.42 16.97
C ASN A 13 -5.05 -16.31 16.48
N ARG A 14 -3.80 -16.35 16.96
CA ARG A 14 -2.73 -15.47 16.49
C ARG A 14 -2.44 -15.69 15.00
N GLY A 15 -2.24 -16.94 14.58
CA GLY A 15 -1.99 -17.29 13.18
C GLY A 15 -3.14 -16.86 12.25
N LEU A 16 -4.39 -17.07 12.65
CA LEU A 16 -5.57 -16.64 11.92
C LEU A 16 -5.67 -15.12 11.81
N PHE A 17 -5.39 -14.40 12.89
CA PHE A 17 -5.40 -12.93 12.90
C PHE A 17 -4.37 -12.35 11.93
N PHE A 18 -3.12 -12.80 12.00
CA PHE A 18 -2.07 -12.31 11.11
C PHE A 18 -2.28 -12.74 9.66
N THR A 19 -2.85 -13.93 9.41
CA THR A 19 -3.23 -14.35 8.05
C THR A 19 -4.34 -13.46 7.49
N LYS A 20 -5.36 -13.13 8.31
CA LYS A 20 -6.40 -12.17 7.92
C LYS A 20 -5.80 -10.80 7.62
N ALA A 21 -4.92 -10.30 8.48
CA ALA A 21 -4.26 -9.00 8.30
C ALA A 21 -3.40 -8.96 7.02
N THR A 22 -2.62 -10.00 6.74
CA THR A 22 -1.82 -10.11 5.51
C THR A 22 -2.70 -10.19 4.26
N MET A 23 -3.81 -10.92 4.29
CA MET A 23 -4.78 -10.96 3.19
C MET A 23 -5.47 -9.61 2.96
N ILE A 24 -5.82 -8.88 4.02
CA ILE A 24 -6.35 -7.52 3.91
C ILE A 24 -5.29 -6.60 3.31
N TRP A 25 -4.05 -6.67 3.80
CA TRP A 25 -2.92 -5.91 3.28
C TRP A 25 -2.71 -6.14 1.78
N GLU A 26 -2.76 -7.39 1.32
CA GLU A 26 -2.62 -7.70 -0.10
C GLU A 26 -3.76 -7.17 -0.96
N ARG A 27 -5.00 -7.29 -0.47
CA ARG A 27 -6.19 -6.85 -1.20
C ARG A 27 -6.36 -5.33 -1.20
N LEU A 28 -5.86 -4.65 -0.17
CA LEU A 28 -6.01 -3.21 0.01
C LEU A 28 -4.78 -2.44 -0.46
N LEU A 29 -3.58 -2.81 -0.05
CA LEU A 29 -2.43 -1.93 -0.23
C LEU A 29 -1.80 -2.05 -1.62
N LEU A 30 -1.67 -3.28 -2.14
CA LEU A 30 -1.01 -3.52 -3.44
C LEU A 30 -1.73 -2.89 -4.64
N PRO A 31 -3.05 -3.06 -4.83
CA PRO A 31 -3.73 -2.46 -5.97
C PRO A 31 -4.03 -0.97 -5.77
N PHE A 32 -4.20 -0.48 -4.54
CA PHE A 32 -4.69 0.87 -4.31
C PHE A 32 -3.63 1.88 -3.91
N LEU A 33 -2.67 1.53 -3.04
CA LEU A 33 -1.65 2.51 -2.62
C LEU A 33 -0.60 2.73 -3.71
N PHE A 34 -0.26 1.68 -4.46
CA PHE A 34 0.76 1.72 -5.50
C PHE A 34 0.55 2.82 -6.57
N PRO A 35 -0.64 2.98 -7.19
CA PRO A 35 -0.84 4.04 -8.18
C PRO A 35 -0.72 5.45 -7.59
N PHE A 36 -1.09 5.66 -6.32
CA PHE A 36 -0.94 6.96 -5.67
C PHE A 36 0.50 7.32 -5.36
N VAL A 37 1.26 6.34 -4.86
CA VAL A 37 2.71 6.51 -4.61
C VAL A 37 3.42 6.83 -5.92
N LEU A 38 3.08 6.10 -6.98
CA LEU A 38 3.61 6.31 -8.33
C LEU A 38 3.26 7.70 -8.88
N LEU A 39 2.00 8.14 -8.74
CA LEU A 39 1.56 9.47 -9.16
C LEU A 39 2.29 10.57 -8.40
N ALA A 40 2.38 10.46 -7.07
CA ALA A 40 3.10 11.41 -6.24
C ALA A 40 4.57 11.48 -6.64
N LEU A 41 5.18 10.34 -6.94
CA LEU A 41 6.58 10.27 -7.34
C LEU A 41 6.80 10.87 -8.75
N LEU A 42 5.86 10.70 -9.68
CA LEU A 42 5.89 11.39 -10.97
C LEU A 42 5.72 12.91 -10.82
N ILE A 43 4.84 13.38 -9.94
CA ILE A 43 4.69 14.82 -9.63
C ILE A 43 5.99 15.36 -9.03
N ALA A 44 6.64 14.61 -8.13
CA ALA A 44 7.92 14.99 -7.55
C ALA A 44 9.02 15.11 -8.61
N VAL A 45 9.11 14.16 -9.54
CA VAL A 45 10.04 14.21 -10.69
C VAL A 45 9.72 15.40 -11.59
N ALA A 46 8.45 15.66 -11.89
CA ALA A 46 8.06 16.84 -12.68
C ALA A 46 8.39 18.16 -11.96
N GLY A 47 8.26 18.21 -10.63
CA GLY A 47 8.72 19.32 -9.78
C GLY A 47 10.23 19.51 -9.84
N GLN A 48 10.98 18.41 -9.76
CA GLN A 48 12.44 18.41 -9.90
C GLN A 48 12.89 19.03 -11.24
N TRP A 49 12.18 18.70 -12.32
CA TRP A 49 12.41 19.22 -13.68
C TRP A 49 11.96 20.68 -13.87
N GLY A 50 11.31 21.28 -12.87
CA GLY A 50 10.86 22.67 -12.91
C GLY A 50 9.63 22.90 -13.78
N LEU A 51 8.92 21.83 -14.19
CA LEU A 51 7.70 21.94 -15.00
C LEU A 51 6.63 22.83 -14.32
N PHE A 52 6.61 22.84 -13.00
CA PHE A 52 5.68 23.65 -12.21
C PHE A 52 6.12 25.09 -11.97
N GLY A 53 7.37 25.44 -12.26
CA GLY A 53 7.87 26.82 -12.13
C GLY A 53 7.34 27.78 -13.20
N GLY A 54 7.01 27.26 -14.39
CA GLY A 54 6.46 28.03 -15.51
C GLY A 54 4.94 27.96 -15.66
N LEU A 55 4.25 27.16 -14.83
CA LEU A 55 2.82 26.97 -14.93
C LEU A 55 2.05 28.13 -14.26
N PRO A 56 1.01 28.69 -14.91
CA PRO A 56 0.14 29.66 -14.27
C PRO A 56 -0.60 29.01 -13.09
N LYS A 57 -0.85 29.78 -12.02
CA LYS A 57 -1.46 29.27 -10.77
C LYS A 57 -2.74 28.46 -11.00
N ALA A 58 -3.57 28.88 -11.96
CA ALA A 58 -4.80 28.17 -12.33
C ALA A 58 -4.53 26.75 -12.87
N ALA A 59 -3.49 26.56 -13.69
CA ALA A 59 -3.13 25.25 -14.22
C ALA A 59 -2.59 24.33 -13.12
N HIS A 60 -1.84 24.89 -12.17
CA HIS A 60 -1.33 24.14 -11.01
C HIS A 60 -2.47 23.64 -10.10
N ILE A 61 -3.44 24.51 -9.83
CA ILE A 61 -4.66 24.15 -9.09
C ILE A 61 -5.46 23.08 -9.85
N ALA A 62 -5.61 23.23 -11.17
CA ALA A 62 -6.32 22.25 -11.99
C ALA A 62 -5.69 20.85 -11.89
N VAL A 63 -4.36 20.74 -11.95
CA VAL A 63 -3.65 19.45 -11.80
C VAL A 63 -3.91 18.83 -10.43
N LEU A 64 -3.85 19.63 -9.35
CA LEU A 64 -4.11 19.14 -8.00
C LEU A 64 -5.57 18.72 -7.79
N VAL A 65 -6.53 19.49 -8.31
CA VAL A 65 -7.96 19.17 -8.23
C VAL A 65 -8.25 17.87 -9.00
N VAL A 66 -7.70 17.72 -10.20
CA VAL A 66 -7.86 16.49 -10.99
C VAL A 66 -7.22 15.30 -10.26
N GLY A 67 -6.00 15.47 -9.71
CA GLY A 67 -5.35 14.46 -8.89
C GLY A 67 -6.20 14.05 -7.68
N LEU A 68 -6.79 15.02 -6.97
CA LEU A 68 -7.67 14.78 -5.84
C LEU A 68 -8.95 14.03 -6.25
N ILE A 69 -9.58 14.41 -7.35
CA ILE A 69 -10.77 13.71 -7.89
C ILE A 69 -10.42 12.27 -8.22
N LEU A 70 -9.29 12.02 -8.89
CA LEU A 70 -8.82 10.66 -9.17
C LEU A 70 -8.57 9.86 -7.89
N CYS A 71 -7.99 10.49 -6.85
CA CYS A 71 -7.85 9.89 -5.53
C CYS A 71 -9.18 9.49 -4.91
N ILE A 72 -10.18 10.37 -4.96
CA ILE A 72 -11.52 10.08 -4.43
C ILE A 72 -12.17 8.94 -5.21
N ILE A 73 -12.13 8.97 -6.55
CA ILE A 73 -12.72 7.92 -7.40
C ILE A 73 -12.07 6.57 -7.10
N ALA A 74 -10.74 6.52 -7.04
CA ALA A 74 -10.02 5.29 -6.74
C ALA A 74 -10.30 4.80 -5.31
N ALA A 75 -10.38 5.69 -4.31
CA ALA A 75 -10.77 5.34 -2.94
C ALA A 75 -12.20 4.77 -2.86
N VAL A 76 -13.18 5.42 -3.51
CA VAL A 76 -14.56 4.93 -3.56
C VAL A 76 -14.63 3.57 -4.26
N ARG A 77 -13.97 3.43 -5.41
CA ARG A 77 -13.90 2.15 -6.13
C ARG A 77 -13.23 1.06 -5.31
N THR A 78 -12.27 1.42 -4.45
CA THR A 78 -11.66 0.52 -3.47
C THR A 78 -12.70 -0.02 -2.52
N ILE A 79 -13.42 0.88 -1.85
CA ILE A 79 -14.41 0.52 -0.83
C ILE A 79 -15.51 -0.34 -1.45
N LEU A 80 -15.98 0.02 -2.65
CA LEU A 80 -17.04 -0.72 -3.36
C LEU A 80 -16.60 -2.10 -3.86
N ARG A 81 -15.31 -2.30 -4.18
CA ARG A 81 -14.79 -3.59 -4.67
C ARG A 81 -14.07 -4.40 -3.59
N PHE A 82 -13.92 -3.85 -2.39
CA PHE A 82 -13.21 -4.52 -1.31
C PHE A 82 -14.01 -5.72 -0.82
N ARG A 83 -13.43 -6.91 -1.01
CA ARG A 83 -13.99 -8.16 -0.50
C ARG A 83 -13.19 -8.60 0.72
N MET A 84 -13.82 -8.56 1.89
CA MET A 84 -13.22 -9.05 3.12
C MET A 84 -12.87 -10.55 2.99
N PRO A 85 -11.68 -11.00 3.39
CA PRO A 85 -11.32 -12.42 3.33
C PRO A 85 -12.25 -13.25 4.20
N THR A 86 -12.79 -14.32 3.62
CA THR A 86 -13.75 -15.19 4.31
C THR A 86 -13.03 -16.15 5.26
N PHE A 87 -13.75 -16.71 6.22
CA PHE A 87 -13.19 -17.69 7.16
C PHE A 87 -12.53 -18.87 6.44
N THR A 88 -13.17 -19.39 5.39
CA THR A 88 -12.64 -20.50 4.59
C THR A 88 -11.32 -20.12 3.92
N GLU A 89 -11.25 -18.95 3.29
CA GLU A 89 -10.02 -18.48 2.63
C GLU A 89 -8.86 -18.32 3.61
N ILE A 90 -9.12 -17.78 4.81
CA ILE A 90 -8.10 -17.58 5.85
C ILE A 90 -7.56 -18.94 6.35
N ASN A 91 -8.44 -19.90 6.63
CA ASN A 91 -8.04 -21.23 7.08
C ASN A 91 -7.28 -21.99 5.99
N THR A 92 -7.78 -21.99 4.76
CA THR A 92 -7.11 -22.66 3.64
C THR A 92 -5.73 -22.07 3.42
N ARG A 93 -5.58 -20.74 3.49
CA ARG A 93 -4.29 -20.10 3.34
C ARG A 93 -3.31 -20.46 4.46
N LEU A 94 -3.74 -20.37 5.72
CA LEU A 94 -2.90 -20.75 6.86
C LEU A 94 -2.51 -22.24 6.80
N ALA A 95 -3.40 -23.09 6.28
CA ALA A 95 -3.14 -24.51 6.07
C ALA A 95 -2.00 -24.71 5.05
N LEU A 96 -2.15 -24.08 3.89
CA LEU A 96 -1.17 -24.14 2.81
C LEU A 96 0.20 -23.61 3.25
N ASP A 97 0.23 -22.49 3.98
CA ASP A 97 1.48 -21.88 4.46
C ASP A 97 2.24 -22.78 5.47
N ASN A 98 1.55 -23.74 6.11
CA ASN A 98 2.13 -24.71 7.05
C ASN A 98 2.21 -26.14 6.49
N GLY A 99 1.86 -26.36 5.22
CA GLY A 99 1.83 -27.70 4.62
C GLY A 99 0.78 -28.63 5.23
N LEU A 100 -0.27 -28.06 5.85
CA LEU A 100 -1.35 -28.80 6.52
C LEU A 100 -2.60 -28.86 5.63
N ARG A 101 -3.45 -29.84 5.89
CA ARG A 101 -4.81 -29.87 5.33
C ARG A 101 -5.73 -28.92 6.11
N PRO A 102 -6.70 -28.22 5.46
CA PRO A 102 -7.63 -27.33 6.15
C PRO A 102 -8.39 -28.00 7.30
N ASP A 103 -8.79 -29.26 7.13
CA ASP A 103 -9.51 -30.03 8.16
C ASP A 103 -8.68 -30.23 9.43
N ARG A 104 -7.36 -30.37 9.28
CA ARG A 104 -6.44 -30.51 10.41
C ARG A 104 -6.39 -29.22 11.23
N LEU A 105 -6.43 -28.05 10.59
CA LEU A 105 -6.48 -26.75 11.27
C LEU A 105 -7.80 -26.54 12.02
N LEU A 106 -8.91 -27.04 11.49
CA LEU A 106 -10.19 -27.02 12.20
C LEU A 106 -10.14 -27.92 13.44
N ALA A 107 -9.55 -29.11 13.33
CA ALA A 107 -9.36 -30.01 14.46
C ALA A 107 -8.48 -29.41 15.57
N MET A 108 -7.43 -28.64 15.22
CA MET A 108 -6.54 -27.95 16.17
C MET A 108 -7.25 -26.95 17.08
N ARG A 109 -8.45 -26.47 16.71
CA ARG A 109 -9.26 -25.58 17.57
C ARG A 109 -9.66 -26.26 18.89
N HIS A 110 -9.75 -27.58 18.89
CA HIS A 110 -10.11 -28.38 20.06
C HIS A 110 -8.90 -29.01 20.76
N GLU A 111 -7.70 -28.87 20.20
CA GLU A 111 -6.47 -29.40 20.79
C GLU A 111 -5.91 -28.48 21.87
N LYS A 112 -5.47 -29.07 22.99
CA LYS A 112 -4.89 -28.33 24.11
C LYS A 112 -3.49 -27.78 23.80
N ASN A 113 -2.70 -28.54 23.05
CA ASN A 113 -1.35 -28.18 22.64
C ASN A 113 -1.32 -27.90 21.14
N GLN A 114 -1.36 -26.63 20.78
CA GLN A 114 -1.29 -26.19 19.38
C GLN A 114 0.17 -25.95 19.00
N PRO A 115 0.64 -26.51 17.87
CA PRO A 115 1.97 -26.19 17.37
C PRO A 115 2.05 -24.72 16.94
N PRO A 116 3.23 -24.09 16.98
CA PRO A 116 3.41 -22.75 16.45
C PRO A 116 3.16 -22.75 14.94
N LEU A 117 2.23 -21.91 14.48
CA LEU A 117 1.91 -21.78 13.06
C LEU A 117 2.71 -20.63 12.44
N LYS A 118 3.27 -20.89 11.26
CA LYS A 118 3.92 -19.88 10.42
C LYS A 118 2.87 -19.15 9.60
N VAL A 119 2.90 -17.83 9.62
CA VAL A 119 2.08 -17.00 8.75
C VAL A 119 2.89 -16.76 7.48
N GLY A 120 2.32 -17.09 6.32
CA GLY A 120 2.99 -16.85 5.04
C GLY A 120 3.28 -15.38 4.79
N LYS A 121 4.31 -15.11 3.98
CA LYS A 121 4.63 -13.75 3.55
C LYS A 121 3.50 -13.17 2.70
N ALA A 122 3.41 -11.85 2.67
CA ALA A 122 2.51 -11.15 1.76
C ALA A 122 2.86 -11.51 0.31
N LYS A 123 1.93 -12.14 -0.40
CA LYS A 123 2.03 -12.48 -1.81
C LYS A 123 1.68 -11.25 -2.62
N ALA A 124 2.70 -10.68 -3.25
CA ALA A 124 2.56 -9.52 -4.10
C ALA A 124 1.83 -9.90 -5.41
N GLY A 125 0.49 -9.83 -5.42
CA GLY A 125 -0.32 -9.99 -6.64
C GLY A 125 -0.21 -8.79 -7.59
N ILE A 126 0.99 -8.22 -7.77
CA ILE A 126 1.21 -7.00 -8.56
C ILE A 126 0.86 -7.26 -10.03
N ALA A 127 1.30 -8.38 -10.58
CA ALA A 127 1.17 -8.73 -12.00
C ALA A 127 -0.29 -8.95 -12.46
N ALA A 128 -1.17 -9.51 -11.61
CA ALA A 128 -2.56 -9.77 -12.00
C ALA A 128 -3.40 -8.49 -12.10
N SER A 129 -2.93 -7.39 -11.50
CA SER A 129 -3.68 -6.13 -11.42
C SER A 129 -3.25 -5.06 -12.43
N ASP A 130 -2.22 -5.33 -13.24
CA ASP A 130 -1.70 -4.40 -14.24
C ASP A 130 -1.23 -5.14 -15.52
N PRO A 131 -2.15 -5.46 -16.44
CA PRO A 131 -1.85 -6.25 -17.63
C PRO A 131 -0.88 -5.55 -18.61
N PHE A 132 -0.70 -4.24 -18.49
CA PHE A 132 0.20 -3.46 -19.33
C PHE A 132 1.53 -3.10 -18.64
N ALA A 133 1.78 -3.59 -17.42
CA ALA A 133 2.98 -3.29 -16.63
C ALA A 133 3.29 -1.78 -16.49
N LEU A 134 2.29 -0.91 -16.66
CA LEU A 134 2.42 0.56 -16.66
C LEU A 134 3.04 1.06 -15.36
N ARG A 135 2.76 0.35 -14.26
CA ARG A 135 3.34 0.58 -12.93
C ARG A 135 4.86 0.49 -12.91
N TYR A 136 5.42 -0.51 -13.58
CA TYR A 136 6.86 -0.72 -13.64
C TYR A 136 7.53 0.29 -14.56
N VAL A 137 6.88 0.61 -15.69
CA VAL A 137 7.34 1.64 -16.63
C VAL A 137 7.38 3.01 -15.95
N ALA A 138 6.32 3.38 -15.25
CA ALA A 138 6.27 4.64 -14.52
C ALA A 138 7.28 4.68 -13.36
N LEU A 139 7.50 3.57 -12.65
CA LEU A 139 8.51 3.50 -11.60
C LEU A 139 9.93 3.65 -12.19
N ALA A 140 10.19 3.00 -13.32
CA ALA A 140 11.47 3.13 -14.03
C ALA A 140 11.68 4.56 -14.55
N ALA A 141 10.65 5.19 -15.14
CA ALA A 141 10.69 6.57 -15.59
C ALA A 141 10.96 7.54 -14.42
N ALA A 142 10.37 7.26 -13.26
CA ALA A 142 10.60 7.99 -12.04
C ALA A 142 12.04 7.90 -11.53
N ILE A 143 12.58 6.67 -11.44
CA ILE A 143 13.96 6.42 -11.01
C ILE A 143 14.93 7.07 -11.99
N LEU A 144 14.71 6.90 -13.29
CA LEU A 144 15.52 7.53 -14.34
C LEU A 144 15.44 9.06 -14.26
N GLY A 145 14.24 9.62 -14.10
CA GLY A 145 14.03 11.05 -13.98
C GLY A 145 14.76 11.66 -12.78
N PHE A 146 14.82 10.93 -11.66
CA PHE A 146 15.57 11.34 -10.49
C PHE A 146 17.09 11.23 -10.71
N LEU A 147 17.56 10.13 -11.31
CA LEU A 147 18.99 9.87 -11.54
C LEU A 147 19.60 10.81 -12.58
N ILE A 148 18.86 11.17 -13.62
CA ILE A 148 19.36 12.03 -14.72
C ILE A 148 19.69 13.44 -14.22
N GLN A 149 18.91 13.98 -13.29
CA GLN A 149 19.04 15.38 -12.88
C GLN A 149 19.91 15.57 -11.63
N GLY A 150 20.25 14.50 -10.91
CA GLY A 150 21.07 14.55 -9.70
C GLY A 150 20.33 15.12 -8.47
N PRO A 151 21.03 15.37 -7.35
CA PRO A 151 20.43 15.91 -6.13
C PRO A 151 19.98 17.36 -6.33
N VAL A 152 18.72 17.64 -6.03
CA VAL A 152 18.09 18.95 -6.26
C VAL A 152 17.49 19.45 -4.96
N SER A 153 17.39 20.78 -4.78
CA SER A 153 16.89 21.36 -3.54
C SER A 153 15.45 20.90 -3.25
N VAL A 154 15.16 20.65 -1.98
CA VAL A 154 13.84 20.19 -1.49
C VAL A 154 12.74 21.17 -1.91
N GLU A 155 13.07 22.47 -1.96
CA GLU A 155 12.18 23.56 -2.39
C GLU A 155 11.72 23.39 -3.84
N ARG A 156 12.60 22.92 -4.73
CA ARG A 156 12.26 22.70 -6.14
C ARG A 156 11.33 21.50 -6.30
N VAL A 157 11.53 20.44 -5.52
CA VAL A 157 10.62 19.28 -5.52
C VAL A 157 9.26 19.63 -4.89
N ALA A 158 9.28 20.37 -3.78
CA ALA A 158 8.07 20.82 -3.08
C ALA A 158 7.21 21.77 -3.94
N SER A 159 7.81 22.46 -4.91
CA SER A 159 7.08 23.35 -5.82
C SER A 159 5.93 22.64 -6.52
N GLY A 160 6.06 21.36 -6.89
CA GLY A 160 4.98 20.59 -7.55
C GLY A 160 3.79 20.26 -6.66
N PHE A 161 3.90 20.48 -5.34
CA PHE A 161 2.84 20.22 -4.36
C PHE A 161 2.28 21.49 -3.72
N VAL A 162 2.92 22.64 -3.91
CA VAL A 162 2.59 23.90 -3.26
C VAL A 162 2.17 24.94 -4.32
N PRO A 163 0.89 24.98 -4.71
CA PRO A 163 0.41 25.83 -5.81
C PRO A 163 0.37 27.32 -5.45
N LEU A 164 0.41 27.67 -4.16
CA LEU A 164 0.14 29.02 -3.65
C LEU A 164 1.38 29.79 -3.17
N GLY A 165 2.59 29.26 -3.36
CA GLY A 165 3.86 30.02 -3.29
C GLY A 165 4.29 30.64 -1.95
N ASN A 166 3.39 30.79 -0.97
CA ASN A 166 3.68 31.62 0.21
C ASN A 166 4.33 30.87 1.41
N ASN A 167 4.45 29.54 1.36
CA ASN A 167 4.87 28.74 2.53
C ASN A 167 6.12 27.85 2.30
N VAL A 168 6.86 28.01 1.20
CA VAL A 168 8.06 27.19 0.94
C VAL A 168 9.12 27.40 2.04
N GLN A 169 9.22 28.62 2.59
CA GLN A 169 10.13 28.95 3.69
C GLN A 169 9.76 28.27 5.02
N SER A 170 8.50 27.87 5.23
CA SER A 170 8.06 27.25 6.48
C SER A 170 8.37 25.75 6.56
N PHE A 171 8.57 25.08 5.42
CA PHE A 171 9.00 23.67 5.38
C PHE A 171 10.50 23.51 5.64
N ALA A 172 11.32 24.50 5.27
CA ALA A 172 12.75 24.52 5.57
C ALA A 172 13.04 24.63 7.08
N ALA A 173 12.19 25.32 7.84
CA ALA A 173 12.35 25.50 9.28
C ALA A 173 12.09 24.21 10.11
N VAL A 174 11.39 23.23 9.55
CA VAL A 174 11.11 21.94 10.22
C VAL A 174 12.26 20.94 10.02
N SER A 175 13.10 21.11 9.00
CA SER A 175 14.24 20.23 8.74
C SER A 175 15.54 20.63 9.46
N LEU A 176 15.54 21.75 10.19
CA LEU A 176 16.69 22.29 10.93
C LEU A 176 16.49 22.30 12.45
N LYS A 177 15.55 21.49 12.97
CA LYS A 177 15.42 21.22 14.41
C LYS A 177 15.58 19.74 14.72
#